data_AF-A0A420MF88-F1
#
_entry.id   AF-A0A420MF88-F1
#
_cell.length_a   1.000
_cell.length_b   1.000
_cell.length_c   1.000
_cell.angle_alpha   90.00
_cell.angle_beta   90.00
_cell.angle_gamma   90.00
#
_symmetry.space_group_name_H-M   'P 1'
#
loop_
_entity.id
_entity.type
_entity.pdbx_description
1 polymer ?
#
loop_
_entity_poly.entity_id
_entity_poly.type
_entity_poly.pdbx_seq_one_letter_code
_entity_poly.pdbx_strand_id
1 'polypeptide(L)'
;MAVTNRRKARNSADVEARSSSEPSGSHYRSYSQPFAGRLGANQAYVVEGGTSEDDHLLHHAPDATPHMSFWELMDMRPIKNLDLWKAALIEGIGTLLFVYITIWVNISPDIAPAAPTQRFGSFDNAAFLGPLIGGITNLIFITLFITSFGAISGAHFNPLITFATFCARLCSLPRLILYISAQIGGGALAGLLVRASWGGRDFKVGGCWLFTDIAPPKEIFVVELVSATLLLFLAFGVGLDPRQAKIIGPALGPFMVGLSVGTMSFASAFARYGYGGAGLNPARCMGAFVGSSFPGWHWIHWVADGSACMIHGVCYYFIPPWTEVGQ
;
A
#
# COMPACT_ATOMS: atom_id res chain seq x y z
N MET A 1 -16.10 -77.58 -36.35
CA MET A 1 -15.95 -77.13 -34.95
C MET A 1 -17.13 -76.24 -34.59
N ALA A 2 -18.03 -76.74 -33.73
CA ALA A 2 -19.04 -75.94 -33.02
C ALA A 2 -18.31 -74.95 -32.05
N VAL A 3 -18.86 -73.83 -31.58
CA VAL A 3 -20.04 -73.66 -30.71
C VAL A 3 -20.46 -72.17 -30.70
N THR A 4 -21.75 -71.97 -30.49
CA THR A 4 -22.61 -70.77 -30.47
C THR A 4 -22.62 -69.96 -29.15
N ASN A 5 -23.29 -68.79 -29.21
CA ASN A 5 -24.09 -68.11 -28.15
C ASN A 5 -23.32 -67.29 -27.08
N ARG A 6 -23.81 -66.19 -26.48
CA ARG A 6 -25.08 -65.40 -26.54
C ARG A 6 -24.90 -64.11 -25.71
N ARG A 7 -25.60 -63.04 -26.12
CA ARG A 7 -26.38 -62.04 -25.32
C ARG A 7 -25.77 -61.32 -24.11
N LYS A 8 -25.75 -59.97 -24.19
CA LYS A 8 -26.65 -59.01 -23.48
C LYS A 8 -26.21 -57.59 -23.91
N ALA A 9 -26.95 -56.84 -24.71
CA ALA A 9 -28.17 -56.10 -24.36
C ALA A 9 -28.07 -55.35 -23.02
N ARG A 10 -27.73 -54.06 -23.10
CA ARG A 10 -28.26 -53.03 -22.21
C ARG A 10 -28.42 -51.73 -22.99
N ASN A 11 -29.62 -51.53 -23.52
CA ASN A 11 -30.17 -50.20 -23.77
C ASN A 11 -30.24 -49.45 -22.44
N SER A 12 -30.02 -48.14 -22.53
CA SER A 12 -30.69 -47.02 -21.83
C SER A 12 -29.79 -45.81 -22.08
N ALA A 13 -30.27 -44.75 -22.75
CA ALA A 13 -30.69 -43.52 -22.04
C ALA A 13 -29.62 -43.12 -21.01
N ASP A 14 -28.79 -42.11 -21.27
CA ASP A 14 -29.21 -40.72 -21.24
C ASP A 14 -28.37 -39.83 -22.16
N VAL A 15 -28.95 -39.42 -23.29
CA VAL A 15 -28.72 -38.07 -23.81
C VAL A 15 -29.66 -37.18 -23.00
N GLU A 16 -29.31 -36.95 -21.74
CA GLU A 16 -29.97 -35.92 -20.95
C GLU A 16 -29.36 -34.59 -21.36
N ALA A 17 -30.16 -33.86 -22.14
CA ALA A 17 -30.18 -32.42 -22.12
C ALA A 17 -29.98 -31.93 -20.67
N ARG A 18 -28.81 -31.37 -20.37
CA ARG A 18 -28.74 -30.40 -19.28
C ARG A 18 -29.47 -29.15 -19.76
N SER A 19 -30.78 -29.18 -19.60
CA SER A 19 -31.50 -27.98 -19.19
C SER A 19 -30.90 -27.57 -17.84
N SER A 20 -29.84 -26.77 -17.85
CA SER A 20 -29.67 -25.84 -16.74
C SER A 20 -30.76 -24.80 -16.94
N SER A 21 -31.94 -25.09 -16.39
CA SER A 21 -32.75 -24.03 -15.82
C SER A 21 -31.82 -23.25 -14.90
N GLU A 22 -31.24 -22.15 -15.42
CA GLU A 22 -30.61 -21.16 -14.58
C GLU A 22 -31.66 -20.79 -13.53
N PRO A 23 -31.38 -20.93 -12.23
CA PRO A 23 -32.24 -20.33 -11.24
C PRO A 23 -32.23 -18.84 -11.58
N SER A 24 -33.41 -18.30 -11.89
CA SER A 24 -33.73 -16.87 -11.86
C SER A 24 -33.56 -16.35 -10.42
N GLY A 25 -32.34 -16.45 -9.89
CA GLY A 25 -31.89 -15.82 -8.68
C GLY A 25 -31.21 -14.52 -9.06
N SER A 26 -31.27 -13.53 -8.17
CA SER A 26 -30.49 -12.31 -8.30
C SER A 26 -29.01 -12.66 -8.53
N HIS A 27 -28.49 -12.35 -9.71
CA HIS A 27 -27.06 -12.44 -9.99
C HIS A 27 -26.34 -11.38 -9.15
N TYR A 28 -25.82 -11.77 -7.98
CA TYR A 28 -24.96 -10.90 -7.20
C TYR A 28 -23.56 -10.93 -7.82
N ARG A 29 -23.17 -9.83 -8.48
CA ARG A 29 -21.79 -9.62 -8.90
C ARG A 29 -21.03 -9.00 -7.73
N SER A 30 -19.84 -9.52 -7.41
CA SER A 30 -18.96 -8.88 -6.44
C SER A 30 -18.66 -7.46 -6.92
N TYR A 31 -18.89 -6.48 -6.05
CA TYR A 31 -18.61 -5.08 -6.36
C TYR A 31 -17.11 -4.83 -6.24
N SER A 32 -16.42 -4.71 -7.37
CA SER A 32 -15.01 -4.34 -7.42
C SER A 32 -14.76 -3.35 -8.54
N GLN A 33 -14.36 -2.13 -8.18
CA GLN A 33 -13.99 -1.11 -9.14
C GLN A 33 -12.58 -1.40 -9.70
N PRO A 34 -12.41 -1.42 -11.03
CA PRO A 34 -11.09 -1.53 -11.64
C PRO A 34 -10.16 -0.40 -11.20
N PHE A 35 -8.90 -0.72 -10.93
CA PHE A 35 -7.87 0.24 -10.57
C PHE A 35 -6.49 -0.43 -10.73
N ALA A 36 -5.65 0.12 -11.59
CA ALA A 36 -4.35 -0.46 -11.93
C ALA A 36 -3.32 -0.33 -10.80
N GLY A 37 -3.42 0.72 -9.97
CA GLY A 37 -2.52 0.99 -8.86
C GLY A 37 -2.75 0.16 -7.58
N ARG A 38 -3.53 -0.92 -7.62
CA ARG A 38 -3.89 -1.70 -6.42
C ARG A 38 -2.71 -2.49 -5.85
N LEU A 39 -2.33 -2.23 -4.60
CA LEU A 39 -1.38 -3.08 -3.88
C LEU A 39 -2.01 -4.45 -3.61
N GLY A 40 -1.30 -5.52 -3.97
CA GLY A 40 -1.77 -6.90 -3.80
C GLY A 40 -1.82 -7.73 -5.07
N ALA A 41 -1.24 -7.25 -6.18
CA ALA A 41 -0.93 -8.05 -7.37
C ALA A 41 -2.14 -8.73 -8.05
N ASN A 42 -3.35 -8.19 -7.92
CA ASN A 42 -4.50 -8.75 -8.62
C ASN A 42 -4.75 -8.02 -9.95
N GLN A 43 -4.07 -8.50 -10.99
CA GLN A 43 -4.23 -8.05 -12.38
C GLN A 43 -5.66 -8.23 -12.91
N ALA A 44 -6.54 -8.96 -12.20
CA ALA A 44 -7.96 -9.09 -12.51
C ALA A 44 -8.75 -7.75 -12.43
N TYR A 45 -8.13 -6.69 -11.92
CA TYR A 45 -8.72 -5.35 -11.84
C TYR A 45 -8.13 -4.35 -12.83
N VAL A 46 -7.30 -4.82 -13.77
CA VAL A 46 -6.78 -4.03 -14.88
C VAL A 46 -7.63 -4.27 -16.12
N VAL A 47 -7.98 -3.19 -16.81
CA VAL A 47 -8.73 -3.22 -18.07
C VAL A 47 -7.75 -3.15 -19.24
N GLU A 48 -7.76 -4.16 -20.11
CA GLU A 48 -6.88 -4.25 -21.29
C GLU A 48 -7.33 -3.33 -22.44
N GLY A 49 -8.60 -2.92 -22.46
CA GLY A 49 -9.18 -2.07 -23.50
C GLY A 49 -9.58 -2.86 -24.76
N GLY A 50 -10.31 -2.21 -25.67
CA GLY A 50 -10.68 -2.80 -26.98
C GLY A 50 -12.14 -3.25 -27.12
N THR A 51 -12.97 -3.10 -26.08
CA THR A 51 -14.43 -3.24 -26.17
C THR A 51 -15.15 -1.92 -25.87
N SER A 52 -16.38 -1.74 -26.36
CA SER A 52 -17.16 -0.52 -26.09
C SER A 52 -17.53 -0.36 -24.60
N GLU A 53 -17.59 -1.46 -23.84
CA GLU A 53 -17.81 -1.42 -22.39
C GLU A 53 -16.57 -0.89 -21.65
N ASP A 54 -15.38 -1.29 -22.09
CA ASP A 54 -14.10 -0.81 -21.53
C ASP A 54 -13.93 0.70 -21.77
N ASP A 55 -14.27 1.19 -22.96
CA ASP A 55 -14.18 2.61 -23.29
C ASP A 55 -15.09 3.47 -22.39
N HIS A 56 -16.29 2.99 -22.10
CA HIS A 56 -17.21 3.66 -21.17
C HIS A 56 -16.66 3.66 -19.74
N LEU A 57 -16.06 2.56 -19.29
CA LEU A 57 -15.42 2.47 -17.97
C LEU A 57 -14.21 3.40 -17.87
N LEU A 58 -13.33 3.39 -18.86
CA LEU A 58 -12.11 4.21 -18.92
C LEU A 58 -12.43 5.70 -18.96
N HIS A 59 -13.56 6.09 -19.56
CA HIS A 59 -14.04 7.47 -19.52
C HIS A 59 -14.34 7.96 -18.08
N HIS A 60 -14.78 7.08 -17.18
CA HIS A 60 -15.12 7.40 -15.79
C HIS A 60 -14.02 7.04 -14.78
N ALA A 61 -13.11 6.14 -15.16
CA ALA A 61 -12.01 5.62 -14.36
C ALA A 61 -10.78 5.38 -15.26
N PRO A 62 -10.06 6.43 -15.67
CA PRO A 62 -8.91 6.29 -16.57
C PRO A 62 -7.78 5.48 -15.92
N ASP A 63 -7.71 5.46 -14.59
CA ASP A 63 -6.74 4.66 -13.83
C ASP A 63 -7.12 3.19 -13.67
N ALA A 64 -8.12 2.70 -14.40
CA ALA A 64 -8.38 1.28 -14.57
C ALA A 64 -7.37 0.58 -15.51
N THR A 65 -6.63 1.35 -16.31
CA THR A 65 -5.56 0.84 -17.18
C THR A 65 -4.19 1.39 -16.77
N PRO A 66 -3.10 0.61 -16.91
CA PRO A 66 -1.73 1.09 -16.67
C PRO A 66 -1.20 2.01 -17.79
N HIS A 67 -1.91 2.11 -18.92
CA HIS A 67 -1.48 2.85 -20.11
C HIS A 67 -2.08 4.26 -20.22
N MET A 68 -2.16 5.00 -19.11
CA MET A 68 -2.67 6.38 -19.17
C MET A 68 -1.69 7.32 -19.88
N SER A 69 -2.21 8.08 -20.86
CA SER A 69 -1.52 9.26 -21.37
C SER A 69 -1.40 10.34 -20.29
N PHE A 70 -0.51 11.30 -20.48
CA PHE A 70 -0.35 12.42 -19.54
C PHE A 70 -1.66 13.22 -19.37
N TRP A 71 -2.46 13.36 -20.43
CA TRP A 71 -3.70 14.11 -20.38
C TRP A 71 -4.82 13.36 -19.66
N GLU A 72 -4.90 12.04 -19.83
CA GLU A 72 -5.83 11.20 -19.07
C GLU A 72 -5.47 11.13 -17.59
N LEU A 73 -4.17 11.11 -17.28
CA LEU A 73 -3.68 11.16 -15.90
C LEU A 73 -4.17 12.43 -15.17
N MET A 74 -4.17 13.56 -15.88
CA MET A 74 -4.54 14.88 -15.36
C MET A 74 -6.05 15.19 -15.48
N ASP A 75 -6.83 14.27 -16.03
CA ASP A 75 -8.25 14.46 -16.22
C ASP A 75 -9.01 14.52 -14.88
N MET A 76 -9.83 15.56 -14.73
CA MET A 76 -10.59 15.81 -13.51
C MET A 76 -12.01 15.25 -13.55
N ARG A 77 -12.50 14.73 -14.69
CA ARG A 77 -13.85 14.12 -14.79
C ARG A 77 -14.11 13.06 -13.70
N PRO A 78 -13.17 12.17 -13.36
CA PRO A 78 -13.38 11.14 -12.33
C PRO A 78 -13.71 11.69 -10.93
N ILE A 79 -13.45 12.97 -10.63
CA ILE A 79 -13.78 13.55 -9.31
C ILE A 79 -15.29 13.52 -9.01
N LYS A 80 -16.15 13.46 -10.04
CA LYS A 80 -17.60 13.35 -9.90
C LYS A 80 -18.06 11.90 -9.65
N ASN A 81 -17.17 10.93 -9.80
CA ASN A 81 -17.48 9.52 -9.61
C ASN A 81 -17.63 9.20 -8.11
N LEU A 82 -18.83 8.84 -7.69
CA LEU A 82 -19.13 8.50 -6.29
C LEU A 82 -18.29 7.31 -5.79
N ASP A 83 -17.92 6.40 -6.68
CA ASP A 83 -17.17 5.21 -6.30
C ASP A 83 -15.73 5.52 -5.95
N LEU A 84 -15.17 6.57 -6.57
CA LEU A 84 -13.88 7.12 -6.18
C LEU A 84 -13.93 7.72 -4.77
N TRP A 85 -15.01 8.41 -4.42
CA TRP A 85 -15.22 8.93 -3.05
C TRP A 85 -15.39 7.82 -2.02
N LYS A 86 -16.11 6.74 -2.35
CA LYS A 86 -16.20 5.55 -1.49
C LYS A 86 -14.81 4.94 -1.27
N ALA A 87 -14.02 4.78 -2.33
CA ALA A 87 -12.66 4.27 -2.22
C ALA A 87 -11.77 5.18 -1.36
N ALA A 88 -11.87 6.52 -1.52
CA ALA A 88 -11.15 7.49 -0.70
C ALA A 88 -11.58 7.46 0.78
N LEU A 89 -12.88 7.31 1.06
CA LEU A 89 -13.37 7.13 2.43
C LEU A 89 -12.76 5.88 3.07
N ILE A 90 -12.70 4.79 2.31
CA ILE A 90 -12.12 3.53 2.76
C ILE A 90 -10.60 3.65 2.96
N GLU A 91 -9.89 4.40 2.12
CA GLU A 91 -8.50 4.79 2.38
C GLU A 91 -8.35 5.56 3.69
N GLY A 92 -9.22 6.53 3.95
CA GLY A 92 -9.21 7.30 5.20
C GLY A 92 -9.46 6.44 6.44
N ILE A 93 -10.46 5.55 6.40
CA ILE A 93 -10.77 4.62 7.49
C ILE A 93 -9.64 3.62 7.70
N GLY A 94 -9.13 3.01 6.64
CA GLY A 94 -8.02 2.06 6.72
C GLY A 94 -6.74 2.74 7.23
N THR A 95 -6.45 3.97 6.79
CA THR A 95 -5.33 4.77 7.30
C THR A 95 -5.51 5.09 8.77
N LEU A 96 -6.71 5.48 9.20
CA LEU A 96 -6.99 5.73 10.62
C LEU A 96 -6.67 4.52 11.48
N LEU A 97 -7.21 3.36 11.11
CA LEU A 97 -7.04 2.13 11.90
C LEU A 97 -5.58 1.66 11.87
N PHE A 98 -4.95 1.69 10.70
CA PHE A 98 -3.55 1.29 10.51
C PHE A 98 -2.59 2.23 11.23
N VAL A 99 -2.75 3.55 11.10
CA VAL A 99 -1.92 4.54 11.79
C VAL A 99 -2.12 4.44 13.30
N TYR A 100 -3.36 4.29 13.79
CA TYR A 100 -3.61 4.13 15.23
C TYR A 100 -2.83 2.94 15.80
N ILE A 101 -2.97 1.75 15.20
CA ILE A 101 -2.36 0.54 15.75
C ILE A 101 -0.83 0.55 15.60
N THR A 102 -0.30 1.06 14.49
CA THR A 102 1.16 1.13 14.27
C THR A 102 1.83 2.24 15.07
N ILE A 103 1.10 3.31 15.42
CA ILE A 103 1.56 4.27 16.43
C ILE A 103 1.56 3.60 17.81
N TRP A 104 0.44 2.99 18.20
CA TRP A 104 0.25 2.42 19.53
C TRP A 104 1.31 1.35 19.87
N VAL A 105 1.62 0.46 18.94
CA VAL A 105 2.65 -0.58 19.15
C VAL A 105 4.07 0.01 19.25
N ASN A 106 4.31 1.19 18.66
CA ASN A 106 5.63 1.84 18.62
C ASN A 106 5.73 3.06 19.54
N ILE A 107 4.76 3.26 20.45
CA ILE A 107 4.70 4.42 21.32
C ILE A 107 5.71 4.28 22.47
N SER A 108 6.37 5.38 22.81
CA SER A 108 7.29 5.45 23.95
C SER A 108 7.30 6.86 24.53
N PRO A 109 7.73 7.05 25.79
CA PRO A 109 7.93 8.38 26.35
C PRO A 109 8.88 9.22 25.49
N ASP A 110 8.64 10.52 25.40
CA ASP A 110 9.46 11.44 24.60
C ASP A 110 10.79 11.79 25.29
N ILE A 111 11.62 10.76 25.49
CA ILE A 111 12.92 10.85 26.16
C ILE A 111 13.95 10.14 25.28
N ALA A 112 15.13 10.73 25.15
CA ALA A 112 16.22 10.12 24.42
C ALA A 112 16.60 8.77 25.06
N PRO A 113 16.70 7.69 24.27
CA PRO A 113 17.16 6.41 24.80
C PRO A 113 18.61 6.52 25.27
N ALA A 114 19.01 5.64 26.19
CA ALA A 114 20.40 5.54 26.65
C ALA A 114 21.35 5.38 25.46
N ALA A 115 22.49 6.08 25.50
CA ALA A 115 23.48 6.03 24.44
C ALA A 115 24.12 4.62 24.37
N PRO A 116 24.32 4.07 23.16
CA PRO A 116 24.95 2.77 23.01
C PRO A 116 26.42 2.78 23.49
N THR A 117 26.89 1.68 24.08
CA THR A 117 28.31 1.54 24.38
C THR A 117 29.13 1.25 23.13
N GLN A 118 30.42 1.63 23.14
CA GLN A 118 31.34 1.36 22.03
C GLN A 118 31.51 -0.14 21.73
N ARG A 119 31.30 -1.01 22.72
CA ARG A 119 31.52 -2.45 22.60
C ARG A 119 30.45 -3.15 21.77
N PHE A 120 29.20 -2.72 21.92
CA PHE A 120 28.03 -3.34 21.31
C PHE A 120 27.39 -2.46 20.22
N GLY A 121 27.82 -1.19 20.12
CA GLY A 121 27.43 -0.27 19.04
C GLY A 121 25.92 -0.15 18.92
N SER A 122 25.40 -0.16 17.68
CA SER A 122 23.96 -0.01 17.41
C SER A 122 23.06 -1.08 18.05
N PHE A 123 23.62 -2.21 18.50
CA PHE A 123 22.87 -3.28 19.18
C PHE A 123 22.67 -3.03 20.67
N ASP A 124 23.37 -2.06 21.25
CA ASP A 124 23.29 -1.69 22.68
C ASP A 124 22.32 -0.56 22.95
N ASN A 125 21.19 -0.56 22.25
CA ASN A 125 20.24 0.52 22.31
C ASN A 125 18.88 -0.04 22.69
N ALA A 126 18.28 0.45 23.77
CA ALA A 126 16.90 0.09 24.14
C ALA A 126 15.91 0.42 23.02
N ALA A 127 16.24 1.40 22.15
CA ALA A 127 15.50 1.70 20.94
C ALA A 127 15.57 0.60 19.88
N PHE A 128 16.33 -0.49 20.07
CA PHE A 128 16.29 -1.67 19.19
C PHE A 128 15.03 -2.53 19.42
N LEU A 129 14.50 -2.57 20.65
CA LEU A 129 13.33 -3.40 20.98
C LEU A 129 12.05 -2.90 20.30
N GLY A 130 11.86 -1.58 20.26
CA GLY A 130 10.71 -0.96 19.61
C GLY A 130 10.59 -1.36 18.13
N PRO A 131 11.62 -1.18 17.30
CA PRO A 131 11.65 -1.61 15.91
C PRO A 131 11.61 -3.11 15.67
N LEU A 132 12.11 -3.94 16.59
CA LEU A 132 11.96 -5.39 16.46
C LEU A 132 10.47 -5.78 16.53
N ILE A 133 9.76 -5.29 17.55
CA ILE A 133 8.33 -5.54 17.71
C ILE A 133 7.55 -4.81 16.63
N GLY A 134 7.89 -3.54 16.39
CA GLY A 134 7.28 -2.66 15.40
C GLY A 134 7.40 -3.18 13.98
N GLY A 135 8.58 -3.64 13.56
CA GLY A 135 8.81 -4.19 12.22
C GLY A 135 7.99 -5.45 11.96
N ILE A 136 7.99 -6.39 12.92
CA ILE A 136 7.22 -7.64 12.80
C ILE A 136 5.71 -7.36 12.81
N THR A 137 5.24 -6.50 13.71
CA THR A 137 3.81 -6.18 13.79
C THR A 137 3.35 -5.34 12.61
N ASN A 138 4.14 -4.36 12.15
CA ASN A 138 3.83 -3.56 10.96
C ASN A 138 3.72 -4.45 9.71
N LEU A 139 4.61 -5.44 9.55
CA LEU A 139 4.54 -6.44 8.48
C LEU A 139 3.20 -7.17 8.49
N ILE A 140 2.79 -7.68 9.66
CA ILE A 140 1.55 -8.45 9.80
C ILE A 140 0.35 -7.54 9.55
N PHE A 141 0.31 -6.36 10.18
CA PHE A 141 -0.80 -5.43 10.02
C PHE A 141 -0.94 -5.00 8.57
N ILE A 142 0.09 -4.47 7.93
CA ILE A 142 -0.06 -3.99 6.55
C ILE A 142 -0.46 -5.11 5.58
N THR A 143 0.04 -6.34 5.79
CA THR A 143 -0.41 -7.51 5.02
C THR A 143 -1.92 -7.73 5.15
N LEU A 144 -2.43 -7.74 6.39
CA LEU A 144 -3.84 -7.93 6.67
C LEU A 144 -4.68 -6.77 6.13
N PHE A 145 -4.23 -5.53 6.32
CA PHE A 145 -4.90 -4.33 5.83
C PHE A 145 -4.99 -4.34 4.29
N ILE A 146 -3.89 -4.65 3.58
CA ILE A 146 -3.92 -4.77 2.13
C ILE A 146 -4.87 -5.89 1.70
N THR A 147 -4.82 -7.05 2.36
CA THR A 147 -5.71 -8.19 2.06
C THR A 147 -7.19 -7.84 2.28
N SER A 148 -7.52 -7.14 3.35
CA SER A 148 -8.91 -6.82 3.72
C SER A 148 -9.51 -5.67 2.91
N PHE A 149 -8.71 -4.65 2.57
CA PHE A 149 -9.21 -3.42 1.97
C PHE A 149 -8.82 -3.25 0.50
N GLY A 150 -7.85 -4.01 0.01
CA GLY A 150 -7.30 -3.89 -1.35
C GLY A 150 -8.36 -4.08 -2.43
N ALA A 151 -9.35 -4.96 -2.19
CA ALA A 151 -10.47 -5.18 -3.10
C ALA A 151 -11.35 -3.94 -3.31
N ILE A 152 -11.31 -2.95 -2.41
CA ILE A 152 -12.15 -1.75 -2.45
C ILE A 152 -11.33 -0.54 -2.93
N SER A 153 -10.24 -0.20 -2.24
CA SER A 153 -9.46 1.01 -2.53
C SER A 153 -8.10 0.77 -3.19
N GLY A 154 -7.60 -0.47 -3.22
CA GLY A 154 -6.20 -0.75 -3.51
C GLY A 154 -5.25 -0.58 -2.32
N ALA A 155 -5.79 -0.22 -1.15
CA ALA A 155 -5.12 -0.24 0.16
C ALA A 155 -3.75 0.45 0.18
N HIS A 156 -3.69 1.71 -0.27
CA HIS A 156 -2.45 2.48 -0.23
C HIS A 156 -2.07 2.86 1.20
N PHE A 157 -3.02 3.41 1.95
CA PHE A 157 -2.91 3.87 3.34
C PHE A 157 -1.71 4.78 3.64
N ASN A 158 -1.16 5.37 2.58
CA ASN A 158 0.14 6.00 2.62
C ASN A 158 0.27 7.00 1.46
N PRO A 159 0.52 8.29 1.77
CA PRO A 159 0.80 9.30 0.75
C PRO A 159 2.02 8.96 -0.11
N LEU A 160 3.06 8.31 0.45
CA LEU A 160 4.24 7.85 -0.30
C LEU A 160 3.82 6.90 -1.43
N ILE A 161 3.02 5.88 -1.13
CA ILE A 161 2.58 4.90 -2.14
C ILE A 161 1.61 5.53 -3.15
N THR A 162 0.68 6.37 -2.67
CA THR A 162 -0.29 7.04 -3.55
C THR A 162 0.39 8.01 -4.51
N PHE A 163 1.38 8.76 -4.05
CA PHE A 163 2.12 9.67 -4.91
C PHE A 163 3.04 8.91 -5.87
N ALA A 164 3.69 7.84 -5.41
CA ALA A 164 4.50 6.99 -6.29
C ALA A 164 3.66 6.33 -7.40
N THR A 165 2.44 5.87 -7.10
CA THR A 165 1.54 5.28 -8.11
C THR A 165 1.08 6.32 -9.12
N PHE A 166 0.87 7.58 -8.70
CA PHE A 166 0.64 8.69 -9.62
C PHE A 166 1.86 8.95 -10.52
N CYS A 167 3.07 9.04 -9.95
CA CYS A 167 4.31 9.21 -10.73
C CYS A 167 4.57 8.06 -11.70
N ALA A 168 4.13 6.85 -11.36
CA ALA A 168 4.20 5.65 -12.21
C ALA A 168 3.03 5.54 -13.22
N ARG A 169 2.13 6.53 -13.29
CA ARG A 169 0.93 6.55 -14.15
C ARG A 169 -0.04 5.39 -13.90
N LEU A 170 -0.14 4.95 -12.65
CA LEU A 170 -1.08 3.92 -12.20
C LEU A 170 -2.23 4.50 -11.37
N CYS A 171 -2.24 5.81 -11.11
CA CYS A 171 -3.22 6.52 -10.29
C CYS A 171 -3.52 7.87 -10.91
N SER A 172 -4.80 8.21 -11.12
CA SER A 172 -5.23 9.49 -11.69
C SER A 172 -5.06 10.65 -10.70
N LEU A 173 -4.97 11.89 -11.20
CA LEU A 173 -4.87 13.08 -10.36
C LEU A 173 -6.05 13.24 -9.36
N PRO A 174 -7.32 13.03 -9.74
CA PRO A 174 -8.42 13.06 -8.79
C PRO A 174 -8.27 12.03 -7.67
N ARG A 175 -7.85 10.80 -7.99
CA ARG A 175 -7.61 9.77 -6.99
C ARG A 175 -6.48 10.15 -6.06
N LEU A 176 -5.36 10.66 -6.59
CA LEU A 176 -4.23 11.16 -5.81
C LEU A 176 -4.70 12.18 -4.75
N ILE A 177 -5.43 13.21 -5.20
CA ILE A 177 -5.90 14.29 -4.32
C ILE A 177 -6.80 13.74 -3.22
N LEU A 178 -7.79 12.91 -3.58
CA LEU A 178 -8.75 12.37 -2.64
C LEU A 178 -8.12 11.38 -1.65
N TYR A 179 -7.23 10.50 -2.12
CA TYR A 179 -6.54 9.52 -1.29
C TYR A 179 -5.61 10.20 -0.30
N ILE A 180 -4.74 11.12 -0.75
CA ILE A 180 -3.83 11.83 0.16
C ILE A 180 -4.61 12.64 1.19
N SER A 181 -5.68 13.32 0.78
CA SER A 181 -6.53 14.09 1.72
C SER A 181 -7.18 13.18 2.76
N ALA A 182 -7.72 12.04 2.34
CA ALA A 182 -8.34 11.06 3.25
C ALA A 182 -7.31 10.40 4.17
N GLN A 183 -6.12 10.06 3.66
CA GLN A 183 -5.02 9.48 4.43
C GLN A 183 -4.51 10.45 5.49
N ILE A 184 -4.30 11.73 5.15
CA ILE A 184 -3.93 12.77 6.12
C ILE A 184 -5.00 12.94 7.18
N GLY A 185 -6.28 13.03 6.78
CA GLY A 185 -7.39 13.16 7.72
C GLY A 185 -7.52 11.95 8.67
N GLY A 186 -7.42 10.74 8.12
CA GLY A 186 -7.44 9.49 8.88
C GLY A 186 -6.26 9.37 9.85
N GLY A 187 -5.05 9.70 9.38
CA GLY A 187 -3.85 9.73 10.21
C GLY A 187 -3.91 10.76 11.35
N ALA A 188 -4.40 11.97 11.06
CA ALA A 188 -4.61 13.01 12.07
C ALA A 188 -5.60 12.57 13.15
N LEU A 189 -6.75 11.99 12.75
CA LEU A 189 -7.74 11.46 13.70
C LEU A 189 -7.17 10.31 14.53
N ALA A 190 -6.40 9.40 13.92
CA ALA A 190 -5.69 8.35 14.64
C ALA A 190 -4.73 8.91 15.70
N GLY A 191 -3.98 9.97 15.38
CA GLY A 191 -3.12 10.67 16.32
C GLY A 191 -3.86 11.24 17.53
N LEU A 192 -5.02 11.85 17.30
CA LEU A 192 -5.88 12.35 18.38
C LEU A 192 -6.41 11.22 19.27
N LEU A 193 -6.80 10.10 18.67
CA LEU A 193 -7.23 8.90 19.41
C LEU A 193 -6.08 8.31 20.23
N VAL A 194 -4.87 8.23 19.68
CA VAL A 194 -3.69 7.79 20.43
C VAL A 194 -3.43 8.72 21.62
N ARG A 195 -3.49 10.04 21.42
CA ARG A 195 -3.32 11.00 22.52
C ARG A 195 -4.35 10.77 23.63
N ALA A 196 -5.60 10.51 23.26
CA ALA A 196 -6.65 10.18 24.22
C ALA A 196 -6.37 8.86 24.96
N SER A 197 -5.92 7.83 24.26
CA SER A 197 -5.57 6.52 24.84
C SER A 197 -4.30 6.56 25.71
N TRP A 198 -3.34 7.42 25.39
CA TRP A 198 -2.08 7.60 26.14
C TRP A 198 -2.27 8.49 27.38
N GLY A 199 -3.27 9.36 27.37
CA GLY A 199 -3.54 10.30 28.46
C GLY A 199 -2.68 11.57 28.44
N GLY A 200 -2.00 11.87 27.33
CA GLY A 200 -1.08 13.00 27.24
C GLY A 200 -0.47 13.20 25.85
N ARG A 201 0.32 14.27 25.69
CA ARG A 201 1.05 14.58 24.44
C ARG A 201 2.52 14.14 24.50
N ASP A 202 3.02 13.77 25.68
CA ASP A 202 4.44 13.50 25.94
C ASP A 202 4.81 12.08 25.52
N PHE A 203 4.76 11.83 24.21
CA PHE A 203 5.14 10.58 23.60
C PHE A 203 5.81 10.80 22.25
N LYS A 204 6.67 9.85 21.90
CA LYS A 204 7.30 9.70 20.61
C LYS A 204 6.99 8.32 20.02
N VAL A 205 7.03 8.22 18.70
CA VAL A 205 6.61 7.01 17.97
C VAL A 205 7.72 6.54 17.06
N GLY A 206 8.13 5.27 17.16
CA GLY A 206 9.14 4.69 16.26
C GLY A 206 8.88 5.03 14.78
N GLY A 207 9.92 5.45 14.07
CA GLY A 207 9.86 5.99 12.70
C GLY A 207 9.55 7.50 12.61
N CYS A 208 9.02 8.12 13.67
CA CYS A 208 8.54 9.51 13.65
C CYS A 208 9.06 10.29 14.86
N TRP A 209 10.37 10.20 15.14
CA TRP A 209 11.06 11.04 16.13
C TRP A 209 12.54 11.22 15.78
N LEU A 210 13.09 12.36 16.18
CA LEU A 210 14.48 12.76 15.96
C LEU A 210 14.91 13.72 17.05
N PHE A 211 16.03 13.42 17.72
CA PHE A 211 16.72 14.35 18.61
C PHE A 211 17.80 15.09 17.82
N THR A 212 17.49 16.32 17.42
CA THR A 212 18.32 17.11 16.48
C THR A 212 19.70 17.45 17.02
N ASP A 213 19.88 17.45 18.35
CA ASP A 213 21.17 17.67 19.01
C ASP A 213 22.12 16.46 18.85
N ILE A 214 21.58 15.29 18.53
CA ILE A 214 22.32 14.02 18.36
C ILE A 214 22.44 13.65 16.88
N ALA A 215 21.37 13.86 16.11
CA ALA A 215 21.29 13.51 14.69
C ALA A 215 20.79 14.71 13.86
N PRO A 216 21.68 15.35 13.07
CA PRO A 216 21.31 16.48 12.25
C PRO A 216 20.23 16.13 11.20
N PRO A 217 19.21 16.99 10.98
CA PRO A 217 18.15 16.75 10.00
C PRO A 217 18.63 16.43 8.59
N LYS A 218 19.76 17.01 8.15
CA LYS A 218 20.37 16.76 6.83
C LYS A 218 20.80 15.30 6.63
N GLU A 219 21.28 14.63 7.68
CA GLU A 219 21.70 13.23 7.62
C GLU A 219 20.46 12.34 7.52
N ILE A 220 19.42 12.69 8.29
CA ILE A 220 18.16 11.95 8.31
C ILE A 220 17.40 12.08 7.00
N PHE A 221 17.46 13.24 6.34
CA PHE A 221 16.89 13.41 5.00
C PHE A 221 17.42 12.37 4.00
N VAL A 222 18.73 12.09 4.03
CA VAL A 222 19.34 11.08 3.15
C VAL A 222 18.82 9.68 3.50
N VAL A 223 18.71 9.36 4.80
CA VAL A 223 18.20 8.05 5.25
C VAL A 223 16.74 7.86 4.83
N GLU A 224 15.89 8.87 5.02
CA GLU A 224 14.48 8.83 4.59
C GLU A 224 14.37 8.68 3.07
N LEU A 225 15.12 9.49 2.29
CA LEU A 225 15.08 9.44 0.83
C LEU A 225 15.46 8.06 0.29
N VAL A 226 16.58 7.50 0.76
CA VAL A 226 17.06 6.18 0.32
C VAL A 226 16.12 5.08 0.79
N SER A 227 15.64 5.15 2.05
CA SER A 227 14.74 4.13 2.60
C SER A 227 13.38 4.13 1.90
N ALA A 228 12.82 5.31 1.62
CA ALA A 228 11.60 5.46 0.83
C ALA A 228 11.80 4.94 -0.59
N THR A 229 12.91 5.27 -1.24
CA THR A 229 13.24 4.77 -2.59
C THR A 229 13.31 3.23 -2.58
N LEU A 230 14.05 2.63 -1.65
CA LEU A 230 14.13 1.18 -1.50
C LEU A 230 12.75 0.55 -1.28
N LEU A 231 11.94 1.12 -0.39
CA LEU A 231 10.59 0.64 -0.15
C LEU A 231 9.74 0.68 -1.43
N LEU A 232 9.80 1.76 -2.21
CA LEU A 232 9.04 1.88 -3.46
C LEU A 232 9.45 0.79 -4.45
N PHE A 233 10.74 0.56 -4.67
CA PHE A 233 11.21 -0.51 -5.58
C PHE A 233 10.75 -1.89 -5.12
N LEU A 234 10.83 -2.19 -3.82
CA LEU A 234 10.40 -3.47 -3.28
C LEU A 234 8.87 -3.63 -3.39
N ALA A 235 8.11 -2.65 -2.90
CA ALA A 235 6.65 -2.69 -2.87
C ALA A 235 6.03 -2.71 -4.27
N PHE A 236 6.55 -1.93 -5.23
CA PHE A 236 6.09 -1.98 -6.61
C PHE A 236 6.51 -3.28 -7.29
N GLY A 237 7.75 -3.73 -7.07
CA GLY A 237 8.24 -4.98 -7.65
C GLY A 237 7.42 -6.20 -7.24
N VAL A 238 7.04 -6.32 -5.97
CA VAL A 238 6.27 -7.48 -5.48
C VAL A 238 4.76 -7.27 -5.48
N GLY A 239 4.29 -6.01 -5.47
CA GLY A 239 2.88 -5.67 -5.29
C GLY A 239 2.17 -5.17 -6.55
N LEU A 240 2.90 -4.61 -7.53
CA LEU A 240 2.34 -3.94 -8.70
C LEU A 240 2.95 -4.41 -10.04
N ASP A 241 4.08 -5.10 -10.04
CA ASP A 241 4.71 -5.59 -11.28
C ASP A 241 3.95 -6.81 -11.85
N PRO A 242 3.29 -6.71 -13.03
CA PRO A 242 2.62 -7.82 -13.68
C PRO A 242 3.54 -9.02 -13.98
N ARG A 243 4.85 -8.81 -14.14
CA ARG A 243 5.82 -9.90 -14.40
C ARG A 243 5.99 -10.76 -13.16
N GLN A 244 6.02 -10.14 -11.98
CA GLN A 244 6.12 -10.84 -10.69
C GLN A 244 4.78 -11.43 -10.25
N ALA A 245 3.66 -10.79 -10.61
CA ALA A 245 2.32 -11.33 -10.33
C ALA A 245 2.13 -12.75 -10.91
N LYS A 246 2.77 -13.08 -12.04
CA LYS A 246 2.76 -14.42 -12.64
C LYS A 246 3.47 -15.50 -11.81
N ILE A 247 4.42 -15.10 -10.95
CA ILE A 247 5.23 -16.00 -10.11
C ILE A 247 4.65 -16.07 -8.69
N ILE A 248 4.37 -14.91 -8.10
CA ILE A 248 3.93 -14.76 -6.70
C ILE A 248 2.43 -15.07 -6.55
N GLY A 249 1.64 -14.72 -7.57
CA GLY A 249 0.19 -14.80 -7.55
C GLY A 249 -0.47 -13.69 -6.71
N PRO A 250 -1.79 -13.48 -6.90
CA PRO A 250 -2.52 -12.40 -6.23
C PRO A 250 -2.67 -12.60 -4.71
N ALA A 251 -2.60 -13.84 -4.23
CA ALA A 251 -2.75 -14.13 -2.80
C ALA A 251 -1.52 -13.74 -1.97
N LEU A 252 -0.31 -13.83 -2.54
CA LEU A 252 0.94 -13.62 -1.81
C LEU A 252 1.48 -12.18 -1.95
N GLY A 253 1.00 -11.42 -2.93
CA GLY A 253 1.36 -10.01 -3.14
C GLY A 253 1.25 -9.14 -1.88
N PRO A 254 0.09 -9.12 -1.16
CA PRO A 254 -0.07 -8.35 0.07
C PRO A 254 0.97 -8.68 1.14
N PHE A 255 1.31 -9.96 1.30
CA PHE A 255 2.31 -10.43 2.25
C PHE A 255 3.72 -9.97 1.88
N MET A 256 4.07 -10.00 0.60
CA MET A 256 5.37 -9.51 0.12
C MET A 256 5.52 -7.99 0.29
N VAL A 257 4.44 -7.23 0.07
CA VAL A 257 4.43 -5.78 0.36
C VAL A 257 4.63 -5.54 1.85
N GLY A 258 3.97 -6.33 2.70
CA GLY A 258 4.16 -6.22 4.15
C GLY A 258 5.55 -6.61 4.61
N LEU A 259 6.14 -7.65 4.02
CA LEU A 259 7.52 -8.04 4.27
C LEU A 259 8.48 -6.89 3.93
N SER A 260 8.25 -6.22 2.79
CA SER A 260 9.05 -5.06 2.37
C SER A 260 8.99 -3.92 3.41
N VAL A 261 7.79 -3.53 3.84
CA VAL A 261 7.60 -2.48 4.87
C VAL A 261 8.22 -2.89 6.20
N GLY A 262 8.02 -4.13 6.64
CA GLY A 262 8.54 -4.64 7.91
C GLY A 262 10.06 -4.68 7.94
N THR A 263 10.69 -5.18 6.88
CA THR A 263 12.15 -5.22 6.74
C THR A 263 12.75 -3.82 6.72
N MET A 264 12.14 -2.86 6.01
CA MET A 264 12.62 -1.48 6.00
C MET A 264 12.44 -0.77 7.34
N SER A 265 11.33 -1.01 8.03
CA SER A 265 11.08 -0.50 9.38
C SER A 265 12.14 -1.03 10.36
N PHE A 266 12.47 -2.32 10.25
CA PHE A 266 13.49 -2.93 11.09
C PHE A 266 14.89 -2.39 10.76
N ALA A 267 15.29 -2.38 9.49
CA ALA A 267 16.65 -2.04 9.06
C ALA A 267 17.05 -0.59 9.35
N SER A 268 16.09 0.34 9.33
CA SER A 268 16.38 1.77 9.48
C SER A 268 16.43 2.27 10.93
N ALA A 269 15.81 1.54 11.86
CA ALA A 269 15.40 2.14 13.13
C ALA A 269 16.36 2.02 14.31
N PHE A 270 17.45 1.27 14.18
CA PHE A 270 18.47 1.15 15.22
C PHE A 270 19.87 1.58 14.76
N ALA A 271 20.08 1.75 13.46
CA ALA A 271 21.39 2.02 12.89
C ALA A 271 21.97 3.39 13.30
N ARG A 272 21.12 4.41 13.45
CA ARG A 272 21.52 5.78 13.80
C ARG A 272 20.98 6.19 15.17
N TYR A 273 21.88 6.38 16.15
CA TYR A 273 21.50 6.89 17.47
C TYR A 273 20.89 8.31 17.35
N GLY A 274 19.87 8.60 18.17
CA GLY A 274 19.13 9.87 18.11
C GLY A 274 18.03 9.94 17.05
N TYR A 275 17.82 8.87 16.28
CA TYR A 275 16.80 8.80 15.24
C TYR A 275 15.94 7.54 15.38
N GLY A 276 14.63 7.68 15.15
CA GLY A 276 13.65 6.61 15.34
C GLY A 276 13.49 5.62 14.20
N GLY A 277 14.26 5.76 13.12
CA GLY A 277 14.08 5.01 11.89
C GLY A 277 13.26 5.72 10.84
N ALA A 278 13.23 5.15 9.63
CA ALA A 278 12.53 5.72 8.49
C ALA A 278 11.02 5.73 8.74
N GLY A 279 10.40 6.89 8.56
CA GLY A 279 8.96 7.07 8.75
C GLY A 279 8.17 6.29 7.72
N LEU A 280 8.61 6.33 6.45
CA LEU A 280 8.08 5.61 5.29
C LEU A 280 6.57 5.80 5.03
N ASN A 281 5.92 6.69 5.76
CA ASN A 281 4.51 7.03 5.61
C ASN A 281 4.26 8.45 6.18
N PRO A 282 4.09 9.46 5.30
CA PRO A 282 3.88 10.84 5.74
C PRO A 282 2.62 11.02 6.59
N ALA A 283 1.53 10.31 6.28
CA ALA A 283 0.28 10.38 7.05
C ALA A 283 0.43 9.78 8.46
N ARG A 284 1.26 8.73 8.61
CA ARG A 284 1.57 8.15 9.91
C ARG A 284 2.33 9.13 10.80
N CYS A 285 3.39 9.75 10.28
CA CYS A 285 4.15 10.72 11.06
C CYS A 285 3.35 12.00 11.30
N MET A 286 2.55 12.47 10.34
CA MET A 286 1.57 13.54 10.54
C MET A 286 0.65 13.22 11.73
N GLY A 287 0.06 12.02 11.75
CA GLY A 287 -0.79 11.56 12.84
C GLY A 287 -0.08 11.58 14.19
N ALA A 288 1.13 11.03 14.26
CA ALA A 288 1.93 11.05 15.48
C ALA A 288 2.10 12.47 16.04
N PHE A 289 2.46 13.44 15.20
CA PHE A 289 2.69 14.83 15.61
C PHE A 289 1.42 15.64 15.90
N VAL A 290 0.30 15.32 15.24
CA VAL A 290 -1.02 15.84 15.64
C VAL A 290 -1.36 15.43 17.07
N GLY A 291 -1.09 14.16 17.41
CA GLY A 291 -1.27 13.62 18.76
C GLY A 291 -0.28 14.17 19.79
N SER A 292 0.99 14.32 19.42
CA SER A 292 2.08 14.78 20.29
C SER A 292 2.46 16.25 20.06
N SER A 293 3.51 16.56 19.30
CA SER A 293 3.90 17.94 18.95
C SER A 293 4.57 17.98 17.59
N PHE A 294 4.44 19.09 16.87
CA PHE A 294 5.05 19.25 15.55
C PHE A 294 6.51 19.68 15.65
N PRO A 295 7.46 18.88 15.16
CA PRO A 295 8.84 19.31 15.08
C PRO A 295 9.10 20.18 13.85
N GLY A 296 10.04 21.13 13.96
CA GLY A 296 10.46 21.96 12.83
C GLY A 296 11.10 21.21 11.66
N TRP A 297 11.50 19.94 11.86
CA TRP A 297 12.08 19.06 10.83
C TRP A 297 11.06 18.13 10.18
N HIS A 298 9.76 18.23 10.52
CA HIS A 298 8.72 17.33 10.01
C HIS A 298 8.64 17.28 8.47
N TRP A 299 8.99 18.38 7.80
CA TRP A 299 9.01 18.50 6.34
C TRP A 299 9.83 17.41 5.64
N ILE A 300 10.81 16.81 6.32
CA ILE A 300 11.65 15.75 5.77
C ILE A 300 10.80 14.57 5.28
N HIS A 301 9.82 14.12 6.07
CA HIS A 301 8.97 12.98 5.69
C HIS A 301 8.11 13.27 4.45
N TRP A 302 7.94 14.54 4.06
CA TRP A 302 7.19 14.90 2.85
C TRP A 302 8.12 15.09 1.66
N VAL A 303 9.21 15.83 1.85
CA VAL A 303 10.12 16.19 0.76
C VAL A 303 11.00 15.01 0.36
N ALA A 304 11.49 14.21 1.31
CA ALA A 304 12.28 13.02 1.01
C ALA A 304 11.43 11.96 0.29
N ASP A 305 10.24 11.65 0.83
CA ASP A 305 9.28 10.71 0.25
C ASP A 305 8.81 11.18 -1.14
N GLY A 306 8.50 12.47 -1.29
CA GLY A 306 8.12 13.04 -2.59
C GLY A 306 9.23 12.95 -3.62
N SER A 307 10.48 13.20 -3.22
CA SER A 307 11.65 13.04 -4.09
C SER A 307 11.86 11.57 -4.48
N ALA A 308 11.66 10.63 -3.55
CA ALA A 308 11.71 9.20 -3.83
C ALA A 308 10.63 8.78 -4.85
N CYS A 309 9.41 9.30 -4.74
CA CYS A 309 8.34 9.06 -5.72
C CYS A 309 8.74 9.51 -7.13
N MET A 310 9.35 10.69 -7.25
CA MET A 310 9.81 11.21 -8.54
C MET A 310 10.93 10.35 -9.13
N ILE A 311 11.93 9.98 -8.33
CA ILE A 311 13.03 9.09 -8.76
C ILE A 311 12.48 7.75 -9.24
N HIS A 312 11.63 7.12 -8.43
CA HIS A 312 11.00 5.85 -8.76
C HIS A 312 10.15 5.96 -10.03
N GLY A 313 9.34 7.02 -10.17
CA GLY A 313 8.52 7.25 -11.36
C GLY A 313 9.33 7.42 -12.64
N VAL A 314 10.47 8.14 -12.58
CA VAL A 314 11.40 8.25 -13.72
C VAL A 314 11.94 6.87 -14.12
N CYS A 315 12.35 6.04 -13.16
CA CYS A 315 12.78 4.67 -13.44
C CYS A 315 11.66 3.83 -14.05
N TYR A 316 10.43 3.94 -13.52
CA TYR A 316 9.25 3.25 -14.03
C TYR A 316 8.91 3.65 -15.48
N TYR A 317 9.14 4.92 -15.84
CA TYR A 317 8.93 5.41 -17.20
C TYR A 317 9.96 4.84 -18.18
N PHE A 318 11.24 4.73 -17.79
CA PHE A 318 12.29 4.17 -18.64
C PHE A 318 12.23 2.64 -18.75
N ILE A 319 11.72 1.96 -17.72
CA ILE A 319 11.61 0.49 -17.66
C ILE A 319 10.17 0.15 -17.27
N PRO A 320 9.18 0.39 -18.16
CA PRO A 320 7.80 0.13 -17.84
C PRO A 320 7.58 -1.39 -17.73
N PRO A 321 6.84 -1.87 -16.71
CA PRO A 321 6.53 -3.29 -16.61
C PRO A 321 5.43 -3.72 -17.59
N TRP A 322 4.75 -2.74 -18.19
CA TRP A 322 3.73 -2.91 -19.21
C TRP A 322 4.26 -2.42 -20.56
N THR A 323 4.04 -3.21 -21.60
CA THR A 323 4.35 -2.84 -22.98
C THR A 323 3.12 -3.12 -23.84
N GLU A 324 2.77 -2.19 -24.72
CA GLU A 324 1.71 -2.44 -25.70
C GLU A 324 2.11 -3.59 -26.62
N VAL A 325 1.22 -4.56 -26.80
CA VAL A 325 1.42 -5.64 -27.77
C VAL A 325 1.05 -5.11 -29.15
N GLY A 326 2.04 -4.60 -29.90
CA GLY A 326 1.80 -4.09 -31.25
C GLY A 326 2.84 -3.12 -31.85
N GLN A 327 3.97 -2.87 -31.18
CA GLN A 327 5.13 -2.17 -31.77
C GLN A 327 6.31 -3.12 -31.96
#